data_AF-C0BRX0-F1
#
_entry.id   AF-C0BRX0-F1
#
_cell.length_a   1.000
_cell.length_b   1.000
_cell.length_c   1.000
_cell.angle_alpha   90.00
_cell.angle_beta   90.00
_cell.angle_gamma   90.00
#
_symmetry.space_group_name_H-M   'P 1'
#
loop_
_entity.id
_entity.type
_entity.pdbx_description
1 polymer ?
#
loop_
_entity_poly.entity_id
_entity_poly.type
_entity_poly.pdbx_seq_one_letter_code
_entity_poly.pdbx_strand_id
1 'polypeptide(L)'
;MTRDLCASHVRKVRGVVSALVAVLACVGLCVPSAVASDGVDWRIDDMGVRDAWAQGITGKGVKVAVLDDPIVSDYPALAGADVSYKLMTESNQPCHRKSDPSQTTSADDPTLDSSSGFVITHGTSVVSLIVGNGNGWDGGAGIQGIAPGASVTAYMVFYQREGRLGGGADICVDDAGKGVDLDKPSIRDAVSSGARIINMSYVDDIGDPSGVRDDILYALRHGVVVVSARDNSVRAGMYDLVGEPGMNNYFPGEVTVNAVDSAGNLQESSDVMDGNVSVLSPGVGVPSYRSTDSREMDLTGGGTSTAAANLSAYLALVMQRWPDATGNQILQSLIRNTKGNASSGPKLDPEHKRGFGIVDPGKLLSVDPAQYPDVNPLLEWAVKTSGEHEETKGMYEYPSPLGEHGVADTGEFSPDGDTVMYTPDTALVGRELQRQQAAWEKVESCRADGGSDCMKYSATATADEEDGKVAGDMASDASGSSVVPSWVVPVVLAGAGVLVLAGVVLAVVLVRRMRRARDAGRIVPAGPVGGSGVPPVPYGVAPPYVGPAARSAPVTGSYPNAGAPAGYTYPPTQAGNGQVGQHVPQPPLPPRQ
;
A
#
# COMPACT_ATOMS: atom_id res chain seq x y z
N MET A 1 -63.84 10.91 67.40
CA MET A 1 -63.33 9.60 67.88
C MET A 1 -62.74 8.88 66.68
N THR A 2 -61.55 8.30 66.63
CA THR A 2 -60.29 8.35 67.41
C THR A 2 -59.52 7.10 66.98
N ARG A 3 -58.29 7.26 66.45
CA ARG A 3 -57.20 6.26 66.41
C ARG A 3 -57.29 5.12 65.37
N ASP A 4 -56.18 4.61 64.82
CA ASP A 4 -54.81 5.17 64.74
C ASP A 4 -54.01 4.58 63.54
N LEU A 5 -53.29 5.46 62.84
CA LEU A 5 -51.91 5.32 62.30
C LEU A 5 -51.47 4.34 61.16
N CYS A 6 -50.62 4.92 60.29
CA CYS A 6 -49.43 4.35 59.62
C CYS A 6 -49.52 3.17 58.62
N ALA A 7 -49.29 3.47 57.33
CA ALA A 7 -48.19 2.88 56.53
C ALA A 7 -47.94 3.56 55.15
N SER A 8 -46.69 3.46 54.68
CA SER A 8 -46.31 3.43 53.24
C SER A 8 -46.51 4.67 52.33
N HIS A 9 -46.09 5.87 52.77
CA HIS A 9 -45.84 7.00 51.83
C HIS A 9 -44.51 6.88 51.05
N VAL A 10 -44.05 5.66 50.71
CA VAL A 10 -42.80 5.39 49.96
C VAL A 10 -43.01 4.32 48.88
N ARG A 11 -43.84 4.60 47.86
CA ARG A 11 -44.01 3.67 46.71
C ARG A 11 -44.52 4.27 45.39
N LYS A 12 -44.16 5.53 45.06
CA LYS A 12 -44.65 6.19 43.82
C LYS A 12 -43.67 7.12 43.07
N VAL A 13 -42.36 6.87 43.19
CA VAL A 13 -41.31 7.61 42.43
C VAL A 13 -40.39 6.69 41.61
N ARG A 14 -40.21 5.42 42.00
CA ARG A 14 -39.36 4.44 41.29
C ARG A 14 -39.89 3.94 39.92
N GLY A 15 -41.05 4.43 39.47
CA GLY A 15 -41.72 3.94 38.24
C GLY A 15 -41.35 4.64 36.93
N VAL A 16 -40.71 5.81 36.98
CA VAL A 16 -40.51 6.66 35.77
C VAL A 16 -39.05 6.67 35.29
N VAL A 17 -38.06 6.58 36.19
CA VAL A 17 -36.64 6.59 35.83
C VAL A 17 -36.24 5.32 35.06
N SER A 18 -36.82 4.17 35.40
CA SER A 18 -36.53 2.89 34.72
C SER A 18 -37.06 2.83 33.28
N ALA A 19 -38.01 3.69 32.89
CA ALA A 19 -38.56 3.69 31.52
C ALA A 19 -37.62 4.37 30.52
N LEU A 20 -36.99 5.51 30.87
CA LEU A 20 -36.06 6.19 29.96
C LEU A 20 -34.76 5.39 29.75
N VAL A 21 -34.26 4.70 30.77
CA VAL A 21 -33.05 3.85 30.65
C VAL A 21 -33.32 2.67 29.72
N ALA A 22 -34.52 2.10 29.73
CA ALA A 22 -34.89 1.01 28.81
C ALA A 22 -34.93 1.48 27.34
N VAL A 23 -35.46 2.69 27.06
CA VAL A 23 -35.52 3.21 25.68
C VAL A 23 -34.14 3.61 25.15
N LEU A 24 -33.29 4.21 25.98
CA LEU A 24 -31.90 4.55 25.59
C LEU A 24 -31.02 3.32 25.38
N ALA A 25 -31.29 2.20 26.06
CA ALA A 25 -30.62 0.93 25.81
C ALA A 25 -30.94 0.31 24.43
N CYS A 26 -32.09 0.65 23.83
CA CYS A 26 -32.54 0.08 22.56
C CYS A 26 -32.01 0.81 21.30
N VAL A 27 -31.22 1.88 21.44
CA VAL A 27 -30.69 2.67 20.31
C VAL A 27 -29.16 2.50 20.14
N GLY A 28 -28.49 1.86 21.12
CA GLY A 28 -27.01 1.74 21.14
C GLY A 28 -26.43 0.41 20.66
N LEU A 29 -27.25 -0.59 20.29
CA LEU A 29 -26.79 -1.95 19.99
C LEU A 29 -27.44 -2.56 18.73
N CYS A 30 -27.40 -1.80 17.63
CA CYS A 30 -27.51 -2.37 16.28
C CYS A 30 -26.12 -2.71 15.73
N VAL A 31 -25.34 -3.51 16.47
CA VAL A 31 -24.24 -4.28 15.87
C VAL A 31 -24.90 -5.48 15.19
N PRO A 32 -24.83 -5.64 13.86
CA PRO A 32 -25.39 -6.81 13.20
C PRO A 32 -24.67 -8.05 13.73
N SER A 33 -25.39 -8.85 14.51
CA SER A 33 -24.86 -10.07 15.10
C SER A 33 -25.04 -11.22 14.10
N ALA A 34 -24.34 -11.12 12.98
CA ALA A 34 -24.15 -12.22 12.06
C ALA A 34 -23.33 -13.32 12.79
N VAL A 35 -24.01 -14.38 13.21
CA VAL A 35 -23.37 -15.51 13.89
C VAL A 35 -22.87 -16.47 12.83
N ALA A 36 -21.56 -16.55 12.65
CA ALA A 36 -20.95 -17.53 11.77
C ALA A 36 -21.23 -18.96 12.28
N SER A 37 -21.89 -19.76 11.44
CA SER A 37 -22.04 -21.20 11.63
C SER A 37 -20.85 -21.88 10.93
N ASP A 38 -19.84 -22.46 11.61
CA ASP A 38 -19.69 -22.70 13.05
C ASP A 38 -18.32 -22.22 13.60
N GLY A 39 -17.68 -21.25 12.94
CA GLY A 39 -16.26 -20.88 13.16
C GLY A 39 -16.01 -19.44 13.59
N VAL A 40 -14.90 -19.24 14.34
CA VAL A 40 -14.33 -17.93 14.69
C VAL A 40 -13.71 -17.29 13.44
N ASP A 41 -13.98 -16.01 13.18
CA ASP A 41 -13.35 -15.28 12.07
C ASP A 41 -12.06 -14.63 12.59
N TRP A 42 -10.95 -15.35 12.44
CA TRP A 42 -9.64 -14.94 12.95
C TRP A 42 -9.18 -13.56 12.46
N ARG A 43 -9.65 -13.09 11.29
CA ARG A 43 -9.39 -11.72 10.79
C ARG A 43 -9.95 -10.65 11.72
N ILE A 44 -11.05 -10.96 12.41
CA ILE A 44 -11.79 -10.03 13.26
C ILE A 44 -11.42 -10.28 14.73
N ASP A 45 -11.37 -11.56 15.12
CA ASP A 45 -11.18 -12.00 16.49
C ASP A 45 -9.69 -11.99 16.90
N ASP A 46 -8.78 -12.60 16.13
CA ASP A 46 -7.34 -12.71 16.47
C ASP A 46 -6.49 -11.49 16.03
N MET A 47 -7.07 -10.56 15.26
CA MET A 47 -6.43 -9.30 14.85
C MET A 47 -6.84 -8.09 15.71
N GLY A 48 -7.71 -8.29 16.71
CA GLY A 48 -8.16 -7.24 17.63
C GLY A 48 -9.24 -6.30 17.09
N VAL A 49 -9.93 -6.66 16.01
CA VAL A 49 -10.98 -5.83 15.41
C VAL A 49 -12.19 -5.70 16.36
N ARG A 50 -12.53 -6.74 17.13
CA ARG A 50 -13.56 -6.67 18.17
C ARG A 50 -13.28 -5.55 19.20
N ASP A 51 -12.03 -5.38 19.61
CA ASP A 51 -11.63 -4.33 20.56
C ASP A 51 -11.68 -2.94 19.91
N ALA A 52 -11.40 -2.82 18.61
CA ALA A 52 -11.60 -1.58 17.86
C ALA A 52 -13.09 -1.21 17.77
N TRP A 53 -13.96 -2.16 17.42
CA TRP A 53 -15.41 -1.96 17.37
C TRP A 53 -16.00 -1.61 18.74
N ALA A 54 -15.51 -2.23 19.82
CA ALA A 54 -15.90 -1.91 21.20
C ALA A 54 -15.52 -0.48 21.61
N GLN A 55 -14.52 0.13 20.96
CA GLN A 55 -14.15 1.55 21.11
C GLN A 55 -14.90 2.48 20.14
N GLY A 56 -15.83 1.96 19.33
CA GLY A 56 -16.55 2.72 18.29
C GLY A 56 -15.73 2.99 17.02
N ILE A 57 -14.61 2.28 16.83
CA ILE A 57 -13.74 2.39 15.67
C ILE A 57 -14.16 1.32 14.66
N THR A 58 -14.91 1.72 13.63
CA THR A 58 -15.52 0.85 12.61
C THR A 58 -15.20 1.28 11.17
N GLY A 59 -14.27 2.23 10.97
CA GLY A 59 -13.97 2.87 9.69
C GLY A 59 -14.79 4.13 9.41
N LYS A 60 -15.62 4.57 10.37
CA LYS A 60 -16.60 5.64 10.19
C LYS A 60 -15.96 6.96 9.78
N GLY A 61 -16.40 7.48 8.64
CA GLY A 61 -15.92 8.74 8.06
C GLY A 61 -14.67 8.60 7.18
N VAL A 62 -14.14 7.39 7.02
CA VAL A 62 -13.11 7.08 6.03
C VAL A 62 -13.78 6.63 4.74
N LYS A 63 -13.36 7.22 3.61
CA LYS A 63 -13.77 6.81 2.27
C LYS A 63 -12.74 5.85 1.68
N VAL A 64 -13.21 4.73 1.14
CA VAL A 64 -12.40 3.72 0.45
C VAL A 64 -12.92 3.55 -0.97
N ALA A 65 -12.05 3.70 -1.96
CA ALA A 65 -12.34 3.31 -3.34
C ALA A 65 -11.93 1.86 -3.55
N VAL A 66 -12.76 1.09 -4.26
CA VAL A 66 -12.48 -0.28 -4.68
C VAL A 66 -12.62 -0.32 -6.20
N LEU A 67 -11.55 -0.62 -6.92
CA LEU A 67 -11.59 -0.89 -8.36
C LEU A 67 -11.60 -2.42 -8.52
N ASP A 68 -12.69 -2.95 -9.10
CA ASP A 68 -12.90 -4.39 -9.24
C ASP A 68 -14.00 -4.71 -10.29
N ASP A 69 -14.49 -5.96 -10.28
CA ASP A 69 -15.68 -6.44 -11.00
C ASP A 69 -16.99 -5.74 -10.54
N PRO A 70 -18.07 -5.77 -11.36
CA PRO A 70 -19.36 -5.15 -11.04
C PRO A 70 -19.99 -5.75 -9.77
N ILE A 71 -20.68 -4.96 -8.95
CA ILE A 71 -21.23 -5.44 -7.67
C ILE A 71 -22.64 -6.03 -7.83
N VAL A 72 -22.90 -7.19 -7.21
CA VAL A 72 -24.25 -7.74 -6.99
C VAL A 72 -24.92 -6.91 -5.89
N SER A 73 -25.73 -5.92 -6.29
CA SER A 73 -26.23 -4.88 -5.39
C SER A 73 -27.30 -5.37 -4.40
N ASP A 74 -27.94 -6.51 -4.67
CA ASP A 74 -28.88 -7.18 -3.78
C ASP A 74 -28.23 -8.23 -2.85
N TYR A 75 -26.90 -8.37 -2.84
CA TYR A 75 -26.19 -9.27 -1.93
C TYR A 75 -26.45 -8.89 -0.45
N PRO A 76 -27.01 -9.78 0.40
CA PRO A 76 -27.48 -9.42 1.74
C PRO A 76 -26.44 -8.81 2.68
N ALA A 77 -25.14 -9.09 2.49
CA ALA A 77 -24.08 -8.51 3.30
C ALA A 77 -23.94 -6.99 3.09
N LEU A 78 -24.34 -6.46 1.93
CA LEU A 78 -24.26 -5.03 1.62
C LEU A 78 -25.50 -4.25 2.09
N ALA A 79 -26.55 -4.93 2.56
CA ALA A 79 -27.79 -4.30 3.00
C ALA A 79 -27.55 -3.33 4.17
N GLY A 80 -27.70 -2.02 3.90
CA GLY A 80 -27.49 -0.96 4.88
C GLY A 80 -26.03 -0.52 5.09
N ALA A 81 -25.08 -1.03 4.29
CA ALA A 81 -23.74 -0.48 4.20
C ALA A 81 -23.75 0.82 3.36
N ASP A 82 -22.78 1.71 3.61
CA ASP A 82 -22.62 2.96 2.85
C ASP A 82 -21.78 2.70 1.59
N VAL A 83 -22.42 2.11 0.57
CA VAL A 83 -21.80 1.75 -0.71
C VAL A 83 -22.42 2.55 -1.84
N SER A 84 -21.56 3.10 -2.68
CA SER A 84 -21.90 3.73 -3.96
C SER A 84 -21.21 2.99 -5.10
N TYR A 85 -21.85 3.00 -6.28
CA TYR A 85 -21.40 2.25 -7.46
C TYR A 85 -21.13 3.22 -8.61
N LYS A 86 -20.01 3.08 -9.31
CA LYS A 86 -19.62 3.93 -10.45
C LYS A 86 -19.03 3.10 -11.60
N LEU A 87 -19.29 3.54 -12.82
CA LEU A 87 -18.55 3.20 -14.02
C LEU A 87 -18.03 4.52 -14.58
N MET A 88 -16.71 4.67 -14.64
CA MET A 88 -16.07 5.92 -15.05
C MET A 88 -15.44 5.74 -16.43
N THR A 89 -15.81 6.56 -17.39
CA THR A 89 -15.20 6.59 -18.74
C THR A 89 -14.87 8.03 -19.11
N GLU A 90 -13.78 8.27 -19.85
CA GLU A 90 -13.29 9.62 -20.21
C GLU A 90 -14.35 10.52 -20.88
N SER A 91 -15.36 9.90 -21.51
CA SER A 91 -16.37 10.57 -22.33
C SER A 91 -17.82 10.21 -21.94
N ASN A 92 -18.02 9.61 -20.76
CA ASN A 92 -19.31 9.15 -20.23
C ASN A 92 -20.11 8.30 -21.24
N GLN A 93 -19.41 7.47 -22.02
CA GLN A 93 -20.01 6.53 -22.98
C GLN A 93 -20.46 5.25 -22.27
N PRO A 94 -21.47 4.54 -22.82
CA PRO A 94 -21.80 3.20 -22.36
C PRO A 94 -20.60 2.24 -22.51
N CYS A 95 -20.53 1.25 -21.63
CA CYS A 95 -19.49 0.23 -21.67
C CYS A 95 -20.07 -1.05 -22.28
N HIS A 96 -19.54 -1.55 -23.39
CA HIS A 96 -19.96 -2.82 -23.98
C HIS A 96 -19.00 -3.95 -23.57
N ARG A 97 -19.53 -5.16 -23.38
CA ARG A 97 -18.70 -6.32 -23.05
C ARG A 97 -18.05 -6.90 -24.31
N LYS A 98 -16.72 -7.03 -24.32
CA LYS A 98 -15.97 -7.44 -25.54
C LYS A 98 -16.36 -8.80 -26.11
N SER A 99 -16.64 -9.81 -25.29
CA SER A 99 -17.04 -11.15 -25.77
C SER A 99 -18.50 -11.25 -26.21
N ASP A 100 -19.36 -10.32 -25.78
CA ASP A 100 -20.77 -10.22 -26.18
C ASP A 100 -21.22 -8.75 -26.09
N PRO A 101 -21.04 -7.96 -27.16
CA PRO A 101 -21.41 -6.54 -27.17
C PRO A 101 -22.91 -6.25 -27.02
N SER A 102 -23.77 -7.27 -26.96
CA SER A 102 -25.18 -7.07 -26.58
C SER A 102 -25.35 -6.80 -25.08
N GLN A 103 -24.39 -7.24 -24.26
CA GLN A 103 -24.27 -6.85 -22.85
C GLN A 103 -23.63 -5.47 -22.78
N THR A 104 -24.42 -4.50 -22.30
CA THR A 104 -24.04 -3.08 -22.21
C THR A 104 -24.39 -2.54 -20.84
N THR A 105 -23.40 -2.01 -20.13
CA THR A 105 -23.56 -1.38 -18.82
C THR A 105 -23.65 0.14 -18.97
N SER A 106 -24.60 0.75 -18.24
CA SER A 106 -24.75 2.22 -18.19
C SER A 106 -23.84 2.82 -17.12
N ALA A 107 -23.44 4.08 -17.31
CA ALA A 107 -22.79 4.86 -16.26
C ALA A 107 -23.74 5.17 -15.07
N ASP A 108 -25.06 5.16 -15.31
CA ASP A 108 -26.07 5.46 -14.28
C ASP A 108 -26.28 4.31 -13.27
N ASP A 109 -26.10 3.06 -13.71
CA ASP A 109 -26.21 1.85 -12.88
C ASP A 109 -25.22 0.79 -13.41
N PRO A 110 -24.06 0.64 -12.74
CA PRO A 110 -23.04 -0.34 -13.10
C PRO A 110 -23.13 -1.62 -12.27
N THR A 111 -24.29 -1.89 -11.66
CA THR A 111 -24.47 -3.06 -10.79
C THR A 111 -25.06 -4.27 -11.54
N LEU A 112 -24.93 -5.43 -10.89
CA LEU A 112 -25.64 -6.67 -11.22
C LEU A 112 -26.64 -6.97 -10.10
N ASP A 113 -27.57 -7.87 -10.36
CA ASP A 113 -28.47 -8.43 -9.35
C ASP A 113 -28.51 -9.95 -9.42
N SER A 114 -29.12 -10.60 -8.42
CA SER A 114 -29.31 -12.05 -8.41
C SER A 114 -30.27 -12.57 -9.50
N SER A 115 -31.03 -11.70 -10.18
CA SER A 115 -31.83 -12.06 -11.35
C SER A 115 -30.99 -12.20 -12.62
N SER A 116 -29.85 -11.51 -12.68
CA SER A 116 -28.83 -11.55 -13.73
C SER A 116 -27.95 -12.81 -13.70
N GLY A 117 -28.24 -13.77 -12.81
CA GLY A 117 -27.48 -15.02 -12.65
C GLY A 117 -26.29 -14.94 -11.68
N PHE A 118 -25.91 -13.74 -11.24
CA PHE A 118 -24.80 -13.53 -10.31
C PHE A 118 -25.29 -13.50 -8.86
N VAL A 119 -24.95 -14.54 -8.11
CA VAL A 119 -25.18 -14.64 -6.66
C VAL A 119 -24.10 -13.87 -5.88
N ILE A 120 -22.89 -13.77 -6.46
CA ILE A 120 -21.79 -12.93 -6.00
C ILE A 120 -20.80 -12.66 -7.15
N THR A 121 -20.08 -11.54 -7.13
CA THR A 121 -18.90 -11.27 -7.97
C THR A 121 -17.64 -11.10 -7.12
N HIS A 122 -16.46 -11.10 -7.74
CA HIS A 122 -15.20 -10.85 -7.06
C HIS A 122 -15.22 -9.49 -6.34
N GLY A 123 -15.62 -8.43 -7.03
CA GLY A 123 -15.83 -7.09 -6.46
C GLY A 123 -16.84 -7.08 -5.32
N THR A 124 -17.95 -7.83 -5.44
CA THR A 124 -18.92 -7.99 -4.32
C THR A 124 -18.26 -8.59 -3.09
N SER A 125 -17.41 -9.61 -3.26
CA SER A 125 -16.66 -10.22 -2.18
C SER A 125 -15.65 -9.24 -1.57
N VAL A 126 -14.88 -8.52 -2.39
CA VAL A 126 -13.89 -7.51 -1.97
C VAL A 126 -14.54 -6.37 -1.18
N VAL A 127 -15.63 -5.79 -1.67
CA VAL A 127 -16.40 -4.76 -0.95
C VAL A 127 -16.96 -5.32 0.36
N SER A 128 -17.51 -6.54 0.35
CA SER A 128 -18.09 -7.15 1.56
C SER A 128 -17.05 -7.47 2.64
N LEU A 129 -15.81 -7.82 2.26
CA LEU A 129 -14.69 -8.01 3.20
C LEU A 129 -14.33 -6.71 3.94
N ILE A 130 -14.62 -5.55 3.34
CA ILE A 130 -14.46 -4.23 3.95
C ILE A 130 -15.70 -3.85 4.79
N VAL A 131 -16.89 -3.76 4.19
CA VAL A 131 -18.08 -3.14 4.83
C VAL A 131 -19.25 -4.08 5.16
N GLY A 132 -19.15 -5.38 4.82
CA GLY A 132 -20.26 -6.32 4.93
C GLY A 132 -20.86 -6.45 6.34
N ASN A 133 -22.18 -6.62 6.41
CA ASN A 133 -22.94 -6.78 7.66
C ASN A 133 -23.02 -8.25 8.16
N GLY A 134 -22.39 -9.20 7.44
CA GLY A 134 -22.34 -10.62 7.79
C GLY A 134 -23.61 -11.45 7.49
N ASN A 135 -24.69 -10.86 6.98
CA ASN A 135 -25.86 -11.62 6.52
C ASN A 135 -25.60 -12.25 5.14
N GLY A 136 -26.02 -13.50 4.96
CA GLY A 136 -25.93 -14.22 3.69
C GLY A 136 -27.30 -14.43 3.02
N TRP A 137 -27.26 -15.13 1.88
CA TRP A 137 -28.47 -15.54 1.16
C TRP A 137 -29.37 -16.45 2.01
N ASP A 138 -30.68 -16.36 1.78
CA ASP A 138 -31.72 -17.19 2.41
C ASP A 138 -31.71 -17.22 3.96
N GLY A 139 -31.07 -16.22 4.59
CA GLY A 139 -30.93 -16.12 6.05
C GLY A 139 -29.71 -16.85 6.63
N GLY A 140 -28.80 -17.35 5.78
CA GLY A 140 -27.52 -17.93 6.19
C GLY A 140 -26.48 -16.87 6.61
N ALA A 141 -25.27 -17.34 6.92
CA ALA A 141 -24.11 -16.48 7.15
C ALA A 141 -23.55 -15.95 5.82
N GLY A 142 -23.07 -14.71 5.82
CA GLY A 142 -22.37 -14.06 4.73
C GLY A 142 -21.14 -13.31 5.24
N ILE A 143 -20.49 -12.54 4.37
CA ILE A 143 -19.20 -11.91 4.69
C ILE A 143 -19.40 -10.76 5.69
N GLN A 144 -18.80 -10.88 6.87
CA GLN A 144 -18.67 -9.78 7.82
C GLN A 144 -17.44 -8.94 7.44
N GLY A 145 -17.67 -7.65 7.17
CA GLY A 145 -16.61 -6.69 6.88
C GLY A 145 -15.86 -6.27 8.14
N ILE A 146 -14.57 -5.94 8.01
CA ILE A 146 -13.71 -5.48 9.10
C ILE A 146 -14.00 -4.01 9.49
N ALA A 147 -14.42 -3.19 8.52
CA ALA A 147 -14.71 -1.76 8.66
C ALA A 147 -16.17 -1.42 8.25
N PRO A 148 -17.20 -1.98 8.92
CA PRO A 148 -18.61 -1.84 8.54
C PRO A 148 -19.21 -0.43 8.73
N GLY A 149 -18.41 0.57 9.10
CA GLY A 149 -18.79 1.98 9.12
C GLY A 149 -18.12 2.84 8.04
N ALA A 150 -17.20 2.30 7.25
CA ALA A 150 -16.54 3.02 6.16
C ALA A 150 -17.52 3.27 5.00
N SER A 151 -17.28 4.37 4.27
CA SER A 151 -17.99 4.67 3.02
C SER A 151 -17.20 4.07 1.85
N VAL A 152 -17.81 3.22 1.04
CA VAL A 152 -17.16 2.62 -0.15
C VAL A 152 -17.72 3.22 -1.44
N THR A 153 -16.82 3.53 -2.38
CA THR A 153 -17.17 3.68 -3.79
C THR A 153 -16.57 2.51 -4.56
N ALA A 154 -17.42 1.66 -5.10
CA ALA A 154 -17.03 0.55 -5.97
C ALA A 154 -17.05 1.03 -7.43
N TYR A 155 -15.90 0.97 -8.07
CA TYR A 155 -15.67 1.31 -9.47
C TYR A 155 -15.59 0.03 -10.28
N MET A 156 -16.51 -0.13 -11.22
CA MET A 156 -16.43 -1.18 -12.24
C MET A 156 -15.28 -0.86 -13.19
N VAL A 157 -14.24 -1.70 -13.18
CA VAL A 157 -13.13 -1.66 -14.15
C VAL A 157 -13.09 -2.91 -15.06
N PHE A 158 -13.89 -3.94 -14.75
CA PHE A 158 -13.99 -5.18 -15.53
C PHE A 158 -15.43 -5.67 -15.71
N TYR A 159 -15.62 -6.66 -16.58
CA TYR A 159 -16.81 -7.52 -16.62
C TYR A 159 -16.52 -8.89 -15.99
N GLN A 160 -17.26 -9.21 -14.92
CA GLN A 160 -17.24 -10.52 -14.29
C GLN A 160 -17.68 -11.59 -15.30
N ARG A 161 -16.89 -12.66 -15.42
CA ARG A 161 -17.34 -13.91 -16.06
C ARG A 161 -17.99 -14.85 -15.04
N GLU A 162 -19.01 -15.58 -15.48
CA GLU A 162 -19.58 -16.69 -14.72
C GLU A 162 -18.53 -17.78 -14.45
N GLY A 163 -18.65 -18.45 -13.29
CA GLY A 163 -17.80 -19.58 -12.92
C GLY A 163 -17.03 -19.33 -11.64
N ARG A 164 -15.75 -19.73 -11.60
CA ARG A 164 -14.89 -19.58 -10.41
C ARG A 164 -14.73 -18.10 -10.03
N LEU A 165 -14.90 -17.77 -8.75
CA LEU A 165 -14.64 -16.44 -8.22
C LEU A 165 -13.13 -16.10 -8.34
N GLY A 166 -12.79 -14.88 -8.76
CA GLY A 166 -11.41 -14.54 -9.14
C GLY A 166 -10.91 -15.31 -10.38
N GLY A 167 -11.83 -15.75 -11.25
CA GLY A 167 -11.53 -16.18 -12.62
C GLY A 167 -11.27 -14.98 -13.53
N GLY A 168 -10.78 -15.23 -14.76
CA GLY A 168 -10.43 -14.16 -15.69
C GLY A 168 -11.61 -13.29 -16.11
N ALA A 169 -11.41 -11.97 -16.06
CA ALA A 169 -12.34 -10.93 -16.49
C ALA A 169 -12.61 -10.92 -18.01
N ASP A 170 -13.62 -10.16 -18.43
CA ASP A 170 -13.76 -9.65 -19.80
C ASP A 170 -13.67 -8.11 -19.78
N ILE A 171 -13.26 -7.48 -20.89
CA ILE A 171 -12.93 -6.04 -20.89
C ILE A 171 -14.05 -5.18 -21.50
N CYS A 172 -14.05 -3.90 -21.11
CA CYS A 172 -14.90 -2.87 -21.67
C CYS A 172 -14.46 -2.46 -23.09
N VAL A 173 -15.41 -2.28 -24.00
CA VAL A 173 -15.19 -1.68 -25.33
C VAL A 173 -16.26 -0.63 -25.67
N ASP A 174 -15.93 0.29 -26.57
CA ASP A 174 -16.83 1.29 -27.13
C ASP A 174 -17.69 0.74 -28.31
N ASP A 175 -18.57 1.59 -28.87
CA ASP A 175 -19.36 1.33 -30.08
C ASP A 175 -18.53 0.83 -31.29
N ALA A 176 -17.22 1.14 -31.33
CA ALA A 176 -16.30 0.74 -32.39
C ALA A 176 -15.50 -0.55 -32.06
N GLY A 177 -15.69 -1.12 -30.86
CA GLY A 177 -14.95 -2.30 -30.39
C GLY A 177 -13.53 -2.00 -29.89
N LYS A 178 -13.17 -0.73 -29.70
CA LYS A 178 -11.89 -0.32 -29.09
C LYS A 178 -12.02 -0.45 -27.57
N GLY A 179 -10.95 -0.89 -26.90
CA GLY A 179 -10.88 -0.90 -25.43
C GLY A 179 -11.10 0.49 -24.83
N VAL A 180 -11.89 0.55 -23.75
CA VAL A 180 -12.14 1.76 -22.96
C VAL A 180 -11.31 1.69 -21.68
N ASP A 181 -10.63 2.79 -21.38
CA ASP A 181 -9.89 2.99 -20.13
C ASP A 181 -10.86 3.30 -18.99
N LEU A 182 -10.86 2.46 -17.95
CA LEU A 182 -11.71 2.59 -16.76
C LEU A 182 -10.89 2.94 -15.51
N ASP A 183 -9.60 2.59 -15.47
CA ASP A 183 -8.72 2.79 -14.31
C ASP A 183 -8.39 4.26 -14.07
N LYS A 184 -7.88 4.98 -15.10
CA LYS A 184 -7.52 6.40 -14.95
C LYS A 184 -8.69 7.26 -14.44
N PRO A 185 -9.89 7.24 -15.07
CA PRO A 185 -10.99 8.10 -14.62
C PRO A 185 -11.56 7.64 -13.26
N SER A 186 -11.45 6.36 -12.91
CA SER A 186 -11.82 5.85 -11.58
C SER A 186 -10.86 6.32 -10.48
N ILE A 187 -9.54 6.29 -10.72
CA ILE A 187 -8.53 6.79 -9.77
C ILE A 187 -8.69 8.31 -9.58
N ARG A 188 -8.87 9.08 -10.66
CA ARG A 188 -9.10 10.54 -10.59
C ARG A 188 -10.37 10.89 -9.82
N ASP A 189 -11.48 10.19 -10.07
CA ASP A 189 -12.73 10.39 -9.34
C ASP A 189 -12.61 9.95 -7.88
N ALA A 190 -11.89 8.87 -7.57
CA ALA A 190 -11.64 8.42 -6.20
C ALA A 190 -10.90 9.49 -5.37
N VAL A 191 -9.76 9.98 -5.87
CA VAL A 191 -8.95 11.02 -5.21
C VAL A 191 -9.78 12.30 -5.03
N SER A 192 -10.42 12.81 -6.09
CA SER A 192 -11.22 14.04 -6.03
C SER A 192 -12.53 13.91 -5.21
N SER A 193 -13.07 12.70 -5.10
CA SER A 193 -14.15 12.37 -4.15
C SER A 193 -13.67 12.31 -2.69
N GLY A 194 -12.37 12.41 -2.43
CA GLY A 194 -11.76 12.35 -1.10
C GLY A 194 -11.59 10.93 -0.56
N ALA A 195 -11.38 9.93 -1.42
CA ALA A 195 -10.95 8.61 -0.99
C ALA A 195 -9.61 8.71 -0.25
N ARG A 196 -9.50 8.04 0.90
CA ARG A 196 -8.27 7.96 1.69
C ARG A 196 -7.45 6.71 1.36
N ILE A 197 -8.11 5.72 0.78
CA ILE A 197 -7.57 4.43 0.36
C ILE A 197 -8.15 4.10 -1.02
N ILE A 198 -7.31 3.58 -1.93
CA ILE A 198 -7.71 2.96 -3.19
C ILE A 198 -7.29 1.49 -3.11
N ASN A 199 -8.21 0.57 -3.38
CA ASN A 199 -7.97 -0.88 -3.35
C ASN A 199 -8.10 -1.46 -4.76
N MET A 200 -7.00 -2.01 -5.30
CA MET A 200 -6.95 -2.67 -6.61
C MET A 200 -6.68 -4.16 -6.40
N SER A 201 -7.73 -4.98 -6.46
CA SER A 201 -7.67 -6.42 -6.10
C SER A 201 -7.41 -7.33 -7.32
N TYR A 202 -6.81 -6.79 -8.38
CA TYR A 202 -6.50 -7.40 -9.66
C TYR A 202 -5.07 -7.06 -10.10
N VAL A 203 -4.55 -7.81 -11.08
CA VAL A 203 -3.29 -7.54 -11.76
C VAL A 203 -3.59 -7.35 -13.24
N ASP A 204 -3.03 -6.30 -13.86
CA ASP A 204 -3.07 -6.11 -15.31
C ASP A 204 -1.69 -5.74 -15.85
N ASP A 205 -1.37 -6.27 -17.02
CA ASP A 205 -0.13 -6.01 -17.75
C ASP A 205 -0.33 -4.72 -18.56
N ILE A 206 0.02 -3.57 -17.95
CA ILE A 206 -0.16 -2.26 -18.57
C ILE A 206 0.91 -2.07 -19.66
N GLY A 207 0.70 -2.70 -20.82
CA GLY A 207 1.57 -2.63 -22.00
C GLY A 207 1.77 -1.22 -22.60
N ASP A 208 1.18 -0.20 -21.99
CA ASP A 208 1.55 1.20 -22.08
C ASP A 208 1.96 1.70 -20.68
N PRO A 209 3.25 1.96 -20.39
CA PRO A 209 3.71 2.44 -19.08
C PRO A 209 3.18 3.83 -18.67
N SER A 210 2.42 4.53 -19.50
CA SER A 210 1.64 5.73 -19.13
C SER A 210 0.19 5.44 -18.73
N GLY A 211 -0.25 4.18 -18.86
CA GLY A 211 -1.64 3.76 -18.76
C GLY A 211 -2.30 3.91 -17.39
N VAL A 212 -1.54 3.77 -16.29
CA VAL A 212 -2.05 3.99 -14.91
C VAL A 212 -1.04 4.71 -14.00
N ARG A 213 0.26 4.73 -14.36
CA ARG A 213 1.37 5.40 -13.65
C ARG A 213 1.03 6.83 -13.20
N ASP A 214 0.56 7.67 -14.11
CA ASP A 214 0.37 9.11 -13.84
C ASP A 214 -0.84 9.40 -12.92
N ASP A 215 -1.71 8.40 -12.77
CA ASP A 215 -2.91 8.42 -11.95
C ASP A 215 -2.64 7.83 -10.55
N ILE A 216 -1.87 6.74 -10.45
CA ILE A 216 -1.32 6.26 -9.18
C ILE A 216 -0.38 7.32 -8.58
N LEU A 217 0.53 7.90 -9.37
CA LEU A 217 1.45 8.94 -8.90
C LEU A 217 0.68 10.19 -8.42
N TYR A 218 -0.46 10.51 -9.04
CA TYR A 218 -1.38 11.55 -8.57
C TYR A 218 -2.05 11.17 -7.24
N ALA A 219 -2.54 9.92 -7.08
CA ALA A 219 -3.07 9.44 -5.80
C ALA A 219 -2.02 9.50 -4.67
N LEU A 220 -0.77 9.09 -4.95
CA LEU A 220 0.34 9.17 -4.00
C LEU A 220 0.70 10.63 -3.65
N ARG A 221 0.67 11.55 -4.64
CA ARG A 221 0.87 13.00 -4.41
C ARG A 221 -0.15 13.59 -3.45
N HIS A 222 -1.41 13.18 -3.59
CA HIS A 222 -2.54 13.52 -2.71
C HIS A 222 -2.56 12.75 -1.39
N GLY A 223 -1.53 11.93 -1.10
CA GLY A 223 -1.44 11.17 0.15
C GLY A 223 -2.55 10.14 0.32
N VAL A 224 -3.11 9.62 -0.78
CA VAL A 224 -4.05 8.51 -0.81
C VAL A 224 -3.28 7.20 -0.77
N VAL A 225 -3.68 6.27 0.09
CA VAL A 225 -3.00 4.97 0.20
C VAL A 225 -3.54 4.03 -0.87
N VAL A 226 -2.74 3.77 -1.90
CA VAL A 226 -3.03 2.74 -2.91
C VAL A 226 -2.60 1.37 -2.38
N VAL A 227 -3.49 0.38 -2.45
CA VAL A 227 -3.33 -0.98 -1.92
C VAL A 227 -3.65 -1.98 -3.03
N SER A 228 -2.66 -2.79 -3.40
CA SER A 228 -2.73 -3.60 -4.62
C SER A 228 -2.39 -5.06 -4.35
N ALA A 229 -3.10 -5.98 -5.00
CA ALA A 229 -2.90 -7.41 -4.79
C ALA A 229 -1.66 -7.93 -5.53
N ARG A 230 -0.76 -8.62 -4.82
CA ARG A 230 0.30 -9.40 -5.47
C ARG A 230 -0.32 -10.48 -6.38
N ASP A 231 0.33 -10.86 -7.47
CA ASP A 231 -0.17 -11.97 -8.30
C ASP A 231 -0.21 -13.30 -7.53
N ASN A 232 -1.21 -14.14 -7.85
CA ASN A 232 -1.41 -15.48 -7.31
C ASN A 232 -0.60 -16.53 -8.10
N SER A 233 0.67 -16.20 -8.36
CA SER A 233 1.60 -17.02 -9.13
C SER A 233 2.79 -17.49 -8.30
N VAL A 234 3.20 -18.73 -8.54
CA VAL A 234 4.43 -19.34 -8.01
C VAL A 234 5.69 -18.99 -8.85
N ARG A 235 5.60 -17.94 -9.68
CA ARG A 235 6.76 -17.29 -10.30
C ARG A 235 7.40 -16.30 -9.33
N ALA A 236 8.73 -16.22 -9.32
CA ALA A 236 9.43 -15.26 -8.49
C ALA A 236 9.30 -13.82 -9.06
N GLY A 237 9.26 -12.83 -8.17
CA GLY A 237 9.31 -11.40 -8.52
C GLY A 237 10.74 -10.86 -8.54
N MET A 238 10.87 -9.53 -8.49
CA MET A 238 12.16 -8.83 -8.43
C MET A 238 12.98 -9.21 -7.18
N TYR A 239 14.31 -9.17 -7.27
CA TYR A 239 15.20 -9.54 -6.15
C TYR A 239 15.06 -8.66 -4.90
N ASP A 240 14.61 -7.42 -5.03
CA ASP A 240 14.54 -6.42 -3.97
C ASP A 240 13.40 -5.43 -4.25
N LEU A 241 13.03 -4.61 -3.26
CA LEU A 241 11.95 -3.62 -3.38
C LEU A 241 12.43 -2.44 -4.25
N VAL A 242 12.27 -2.56 -5.57
CA VAL A 242 12.60 -1.53 -6.58
C VAL A 242 11.36 -0.95 -7.26
N GLY A 243 10.22 -1.67 -7.20
CA GLY A 243 8.99 -1.38 -7.92
C GLY A 243 9.10 -1.58 -9.44
N GLU A 244 7.95 -1.76 -10.08
CA GLU A 244 7.81 -1.92 -11.52
C GLU A 244 6.82 -0.86 -12.03
N PRO A 245 7.30 0.27 -12.59
CA PRO A 245 6.47 1.46 -12.84
C PRO A 245 5.51 1.33 -14.02
N GLY A 246 5.54 0.20 -14.74
CA GLY A 246 4.54 -0.20 -15.74
C GLY A 246 3.52 -1.24 -15.24
N MET A 247 3.60 -1.70 -13.99
CA MET A 247 2.65 -2.64 -13.40
C MET A 247 1.64 -1.93 -12.49
N ASN A 248 0.39 -2.40 -12.47
CA ASN A 248 -0.66 -1.83 -11.61
C ASN A 248 -0.55 -2.26 -10.13
N ASN A 249 0.32 -3.22 -9.81
CA ASN A 249 0.37 -3.86 -8.49
C ASN A 249 1.77 -3.94 -7.85
N TYR A 250 2.80 -3.38 -8.51
CA TYR A 250 4.16 -3.20 -7.99
C TYR A 250 4.63 -1.74 -8.15
N PHE A 251 3.71 -0.78 -8.28
CA PHE A 251 4.03 0.61 -8.54
C PHE A 251 4.83 1.25 -7.39
N PRO A 252 5.94 1.97 -7.66
CA PRO A 252 6.75 2.62 -6.62
C PRO A 252 5.94 3.53 -5.68
N GLY A 253 5.70 3.06 -4.46
CA GLY A 253 4.99 3.80 -3.42
C GLY A 253 3.57 3.31 -3.10
N GLU A 254 3.00 2.38 -3.85
CA GLU A 254 1.78 1.68 -3.42
C GLU A 254 2.09 0.53 -2.44
N VAL A 255 1.05 -0.04 -1.84
CA VAL A 255 1.18 -1.18 -0.93
C VAL A 255 0.82 -2.49 -1.65
N THR A 256 1.82 -3.16 -2.21
CA THR A 256 1.67 -4.54 -2.70
C THR A 256 1.44 -5.51 -1.53
N VAL A 257 0.34 -6.27 -1.57
CA VAL A 257 -0.07 -7.17 -0.49
C VAL A 257 -0.01 -8.63 -0.90
N ASN A 258 0.71 -9.45 -0.13
CA ASN A 258 0.65 -10.93 -0.22
C ASN A 258 -0.17 -11.50 0.96
N ALA A 259 -0.75 -12.69 0.77
CA ALA A 259 -1.74 -13.28 1.68
C ALA A 259 -1.13 -14.23 2.71
N VAL A 260 -1.70 -14.25 3.92
CA VAL A 260 -1.37 -15.21 4.99
C VAL A 260 -2.59 -15.90 5.61
N ASP A 261 -2.35 -17.09 6.16
CA ASP A 261 -3.27 -17.80 7.06
C ASP A 261 -3.17 -17.33 8.53
N SER A 262 -3.98 -17.91 9.40
CA SER A 262 -4.03 -17.59 10.85
C SER A 262 -2.77 -17.98 11.62
N ALA A 263 -1.94 -18.87 11.09
CA ALA A 263 -0.63 -19.22 11.64
C ALA A 263 0.51 -18.32 11.11
N GLY A 264 0.23 -17.49 10.08
CA GLY A 264 1.20 -16.64 9.41
C GLY A 264 1.97 -17.32 8.28
N ASN A 265 1.57 -18.51 7.84
CA ASN A 265 2.07 -19.13 6.61
C ASN A 265 1.62 -18.30 5.40
N LEU A 266 2.43 -18.26 4.35
CA LEU A 266 2.04 -17.61 3.09
C LEU A 266 1.01 -18.46 2.35
N GLN A 267 0.18 -17.80 1.54
CA GLN A 267 -0.71 -18.45 0.58
C GLN A 267 0.11 -19.33 -0.39
N GLU A 268 -0.29 -20.59 -0.58
CA GLU A 268 0.48 -21.57 -1.37
C GLU A 268 0.72 -21.10 -2.82
N SER A 269 -0.27 -20.44 -3.44
CA SER A 269 -0.14 -19.88 -4.78
C SER A 269 0.77 -18.65 -4.89
N SER A 270 1.38 -18.19 -3.79
CA SER A 270 2.27 -17.02 -3.75
C SER A 270 3.38 -17.11 -2.67
N ASP A 271 3.76 -18.33 -2.25
CA ASP A 271 4.87 -18.57 -1.31
C ASP A 271 6.25 -18.65 -2.03
N VAL A 272 6.60 -17.56 -2.72
CA VAL A 272 7.82 -17.40 -3.52
C VAL A 272 8.49 -16.06 -3.26
N MET A 273 9.77 -15.94 -3.63
CA MET A 273 10.54 -14.70 -3.46
C MET A 273 9.98 -13.62 -4.38
N ASP A 274 9.72 -12.44 -3.82
CA ASP A 274 9.21 -11.27 -4.50
C ASP A 274 9.50 -10.01 -3.66
N GLY A 275 10.58 -9.32 -4.00
CA GLY A 275 11.05 -8.12 -3.30
C GLY A 275 10.07 -6.95 -3.33
N ASN A 276 9.13 -6.91 -4.28
CA ASN A 276 8.13 -5.84 -4.37
C ASN A 276 6.95 -6.05 -3.40
N VAL A 277 6.81 -7.21 -2.75
CA VAL A 277 5.82 -7.42 -1.68
C VAL A 277 6.11 -6.48 -0.50
N SER A 278 5.21 -5.54 -0.25
CA SER A 278 5.35 -4.53 0.80
C SER A 278 4.95 -5.07 2.17
N VAL A 279 3.79 -5.73 2.30
CA VAL A 279 3.30 -6.29 3.58
C VAL A 279 2.47 -7.54 3.38
N LEU A 280 2.25 -8.27 4.47
CA LEU A 280 1.34 -9.40 4.54
C LEU A 280 0.04 -9.04 5.26
N SER A 281 -1.09 -9.56 4.76
CA SER A 281 -2.41 -9.37 5.36
C SER A 281 -3.20 -10.69 5.37
N PRO A 282 -4.04 -10.92 6.39
CA PRO A 282 -4.99 -12.04 6.43
C PRO A 282 -5.72 -12.24 5.10
N GLY A 283 -5.54 -13.42 4.50
CA GLY A 283 -6.04 -13.70 3.15
C GLY A 283 -6.30 -15.17 2.84
N VAL A 284 -6.13 -16.09 3.81
CA VAL A 284 -6.29 -17.53 3.62
C VAL A 284 -7.08 -18.12 4.79
N GLY A 285 -8.05 -19.01 4.50
CA GLY A 285 -8.94 -19.54 5.54
C GLY A 285 -9.89 -18.47 6.06
N VAL A 286 -10.59 -17.81 5.15
CA VAL A 286 -11.35 -16.56 5.37
C VAL A 286 -12.71 -16.61 4.66
N PRO A 287 -13.71 -15.80 5.06
CA PRO A 287 -15.02 -15.74 4.41
C PRO A 287 -14.91 -15.54 2.89
N SER A 288 -15.39 -16.52 2.12
CA SER A 288 -15.23 -16.56 0.67
C SER A 288 -16.32 -17.40 0.01
N TYR A 289 -16.45 -17.25 -1.32
CA TYR A 289 -17.35 -18.04 -2.16
C TYR A 289 -16.56 -18.69 -3.30
N ARG A 290 -16.95 -19.89 -3.71
CA ARG A 290 -16.21 -20.70 -4.70
C ARG A 290 -16.46 -20.25 -6.15
N SER A 291 -17.69 -19.82 -6.42
CA SER A 291 -18.17 -19.49 -7.75
C SER A 291 -19.25 -18.41 -7.70
N THR A 292 -19.47 -17.73 -8.81
CA THR A 292 -20.40 -16.61 -8.96
C THR A 292 -21.87 -16.99 -8.75
N ASP A 293 -22.19 -18.28 -8.83
CA ASP A 293 -23.52 -18.88 -8.62
C ASP A 293 -23.68 -19.52 -7.21
N SER A 294 -22.61 -19.57 -6.40
CA SER A 294 -22.68 -20.19 -5.07
C SER A 294 -23.44 -19.32 -4.08
N ARG A 295 -24.50 -19.86 -3.49
CA ARG A 295 -25.14 -19.29 -2.29
C ARG A 295 -24.44 -19.66 -0.99
N GLU A 296 -23.60 -20.70 -1.01
CA GLU A 296 -22.83 -21.16 0.14
C GLU A 296 -21.49 -20.41 0.23
N MET A 297 -21.28 -19.78 1.39
CA MET A 297 -20.01 -19.19 1.83
C MET A 297 -19.22 -20.24 2.61
N ASP A 298 -17.90 -20.28 2.46
CA ASP A 298 -17.03 -21.04 3.36
C ASP A 298 -15.86 -20.22 3.92
N LEU A 299 -15.21 -20.77 4.94
CA LEU A 299 -14.03 -20.21 5.63
C LEU A 299 -12.72 -20.89 5.18
N THR A 300 -12.67 -21.44 3.97
CA THR A 300 -11.54 -22.24 3.46
C THR A 300 -10.84 -21.61 2.25
N GLY A 301 -11.54 -20.77 1.49
CA GLY A 301 -10.96 -19.98 0.40
C GLY A 301 -10.15 -18.76 0.86
N GLY A 302 -9.80 -17.93 -0.13
CA GLY A 302 -8.93 -16.77 0.05
C GLY A 302 -8.07 -16.47 -1.18
N GLY A 303 -7.15 -15.51 -1.05
CA GLY A 303 -6.22 -15.05 -2.08
C GLY A 303 -5.62 -13.68 -1.76
N THR A 304 -4.66 -13.21 -2.55
CA THR A 304 -4.04 -11.88 -2.39
C THR A 304 -5.05 -10.73 -2.50
N SER A 305 -6.05 -10.86 -3.37
CA SER A 305 -7.20 -9.96 -3.51
C SER A 305 -8.02 -9.80 -2.22
N THR A 306 -8.10 -10.87 -1.40
CA THR A 306 -8.72 -10.82 -0.06
C THR A 306 -7.79 -10.18 0.97
N ALA A 307 -6.48 -10.41 0.86
CA ALA A 307 -5.48 -9.77 1.71
C ALA A 307 -5.44 -8.25 1.52
N ALA A 308 -5.52 -7.77 0.27
CA ALA A 308 -5.67 -6.35 -0.07
C ALA A 308 -6.94 -5.75 0.55
N ALA A 309 -8.11 -6.35 0.31
CA ALA A 309 -9.39 -5.92 0.87
C ALA A 309 -9.35 -5.81 2.42
N ASN A 310 -8.80 -6.83 3.08
CA ASN A 310 -8.66 -6.84 4.54
C ASN A 310 -7.67 -5.76 5.02
N LEU A 311 -6.57 -5.51 4.30
CA LEU A 311 -5.63 -4.43 4.64
C LEU A 311 -6.29 -3.06 4.52
N SER A 312 -6.97 -2.79 3.41
CA SER A 312 -7.75 -1.57 3.19
C SER A 312 -8.76 -1.33 4.31
N ALA A 313 -9.42 -2.39 4.80
CA ALA A 313 -10.33 -2.32 5.94
C ALA A 313 -9.61 -2.02 7.28
N TYR A 314 -8.49 -2.68 7.60
CA TYR A 314 -7.72 -2.35 8.81
C TYR A 314 -7.21 -0.90 8.77
N LEU A 315 -6.71 -0.45 7.62
CA LEU A 315 -6.24 0.93 7.43
C LEU A 315 -7.40 1.93 7.59
N ALA A 316 -8.63 1.60 7.19
CA ALA A 316 -9.80 2.43 7.47
C ALA A 316 -10.10 2.54 8.99
N LEU A 317 -9.91 1.48 9.78
CA LEU A 317 -10.00 1.57 11.25
C LEU A 317 -8.92 2.53 11.82
N VAL A 318 -7.68 2.40 11.33
CA VAL A 318 -6.55 3.24 11.76
C VAL A 318 -6.75 4.70 11.36
N MET A 319 -7.27 4.98 10.17
CA MET A 319 -7.57 6.33 9.70
C MET A 319 -8.76 6.97 10.42
N GLN A 320 -9.79 6.21 10.85
CA GLN A 320 -10.80 6.77 11.77
C GLN A 320 -10.17 7.14 13.12
N ARG A 321 -9.22 6.33 13.62
CA ARG A 321 -8.55 6.56 14.90
C ARG A 321 -7.57 7.73 14.86
N TRP A 322 -6.99 8.03 13.69
CA TRP A 322 -6.00 9.08 13.47
C TRP A 322 -6.36 9.93 12.23
N PRO A 323 -7.47 10.70 12.26
CA PRO A 323 -8.04 11.33 11.08
C PRO A 323 -7.12 12.37 10.44
N ASP A 324 -6.40 13.13 11.28
CA ASP A 324 -5.53 14.25 10.87
C ASP A 324 -4.17 13.80 10.27
N ALA A 325 -3.86 12.50 10.32
CA ALA A 325 -2.61 11.96 9.78
C ALA A 325 -2.74 11.70 8.27
N THR A 326 -1.69 11.99 7.49
CA THR A 326 -1.67 11.75 6.05
C THR A 326 -1.55 10.26 5.70
N GLY A 327 -1.88 9.87 4.46
CA GLY A 327 -1.65 8.47 4.03
C GLY A 327 -0.18 8.06 4.14
N ASN A 328 0.75 8.97 3.83
CA ASN A 328 2.18 8.75 4.01
C ASN A 328 2.54 8.45 5.48
N GLN A 329 1.99 9.19 6.43
CA GLN A 329 2.19 8.94 7.86
C GLN A 329 1.59 7.61 8.33
N ILE A 330 0.44 7.21 7.76
CA ILE A 330 -0.17 5.90 7.96
C ILE A 330 0.74 4.79 7.42
N LEU A 331 1.34 4.96 6.23
CA LEU A 331 2.33 4.03 5.65
C LEU A 331 3.61 3.94 6.48
N GLN A 332 4.15 5.09 6.93
CA GLN A 332 5.32 5.12 7.82
C GLN A 332 5.04 4.35 9.12
N SER A 333 3.81 4.41 9.64
CA SER A 333 3.38 3.59 10.79
C SER A 333 3.25 2.11 10.42
N LEU A 334 2.58 1.79 9.30
CA LEU A 334 2.38 0.41 8.80
C LEU A 334 3.69 -0.39 8.76
N ILE A 335 4.70 0.10 8.05
CA ILE A 335 5.95 -0.64 7.84
C ILE A 335 6.85 -0.73 9.09
N ARG A 336 6.56 0.09 10.12
CA ARG A 336 7.25 0.05 11.43
C ARG A 336 6.57 -0.88 12.43
N ASN A 337 5.27 -1.07 12.31
CA ASN A 337 4.42 -1.65 13.35
C ASN A 337 3.77 -2.98 12.93
N THR A 338 4.49 -3.81 12.18
CA THR A 338 4.07 -5.16 11.81
C THR A 338 4.22 -6.16 12.96
N LYS A 339 3.43 -7.25 12.94
CA LYS A 339 3.42 -8.30 13.96
C LYS A 339 4.82 -8.87 14.17
N GLY A 340 5.31 -8.77 15.40
CA GLY A 340 6.63 -9.29 15.80
C GLY A 340 7.82 -8.37 15.48
N ASN A 341 7.64 -7.21 14.86
CA ASN A 341 8.73 -6.23 14.73
C ASN A 341 9.04 -5.58 16.08
N ALA A 342 10.10 -6.06 16.72
CA ALA A 342 10.63 -5.51 17.98
C ALA A 342 11.71 -4.43 17.78
N SER A 343 11.98 -4.02 16.54
CA SER A 343 12.97 -2.97 16.25
C SER A 343 12.37 -1.56 16.33
N SER A 344 13.21 -0.53 16.39
CA SER A 344 12.79 0.88 16.49
C SER A 344 12.45 1.52 15.14
N GLY A 345 12.30 0.73 14.07
CA GLY A 345 12.14 1.21 12.71
C GLY A 345 11.53 0.15 11.78
N PRO A 346 11.41 0.45 10.48
CA PRO A 346 10.96 -0.53 9.50
C PRO A 346 12.04 -1.59 9.27
N LYS A 347 11.61 -2.83 9.01
CA LYS A 347 12.51 -3.95 8.76
C LYS A 347 11.92 -4.86 7.69
N LEU A 348 12.56 -4.90 6.52
CA LEU A 348 12.25 -5.91 5.50
C LEU A 348 12.67 -7.33 5.97
N ASP A 349 11.95 -8.29 5.42
CA ASP A 349 12.26 -9.71 5.42
C ASP A 349 13.48 -10.03 4.55
N PRO A 350 14.58 -10.60 5.10
CA PRO A 350 15.78 -10.90 4.34
C PRO A 350 15.63 -12.08 3.37
N GLU A 351 14.51 -12.81 3.40
CA GLU A 351 14.15 -13.80 2.38
C GLU A 351 13.35 -13.18 1.21
N HIS A 352 13.03 -11.88 1.28
CA HIS A 352 12.25 -11.13 0.29
C HIS A 352 10.93 -11.85 -0.09
N LYS A 353 10.27 -12.51 0.87
CA LYS A 353 8.97 -13.18 0.70
C LYS A 353 7.83 -12.44 1.42
N ARG A 354 8.16 -11.69 2.46
CA ARG A 354 7.20 -11.22 3.49
C ARG A 354 7.14 -9.70 3.65
N GLY A 355 7.88 -8.94 2.82
CA GLY A 355 7.97 -7.49 2.91
C GLY A 355 8.37 -7.02 4.31
N PHE A 356 7.70 -6.00 4.84
CA PHE A 356 7.86 -5.54 6.22
C PHE A 356 7.18 -6.45 7.28
N GLY A 357 6.47 -7.51 6.86
CA GLY A 357 5.79 -8.46 7.74
C GLY A 357 4.26 -8.33 7.75
N ILE A 358 3.60 -9.03 8.68
CA ILE A 358 2.13 -9.09 8.78
C ILE A 358 1.60 -7.82 9.46
N VAL A 359 0.52 -7.23 8.94
CA VAL A 359 -0.18 -6.10 9.57
C VAL A 359 -0.61 -6.40 11.02
N ASP A 360 -0.42 -5.43 11.92
CA ASP A 360 -0.89 -5.47 13.32
C ASP A 360 -1.86 -4.28 13.59
N PRO A 361 -3.17 -4.47 13.39
CA PRO A 361 -4.16 -3.41 13.58
C PRO A 361 -4.17 -2.88 15.03
N GLY A 362 -4.02 -3.77 16.02
CA GLY A 362 -3.94 -3.38 17.43
C GLY A 362 -2.74 -2.46 17.71
N LYS A 363 -1.58 -2.76 17.12
CA LYS A 363 -0.40 -1.90 17.22
C LYS A 363 -0.61 -0.55 16.52
N LEU A 364 -1.17 -0.53 15.31
CA LEU A 364 -1.42 0.68 14.53
C LEU A 364 -2.48 1.61 15.17
N LEU A 365 -3.48 1.04 15.86
CA LEU A 365 -4.45 1.81 16.66
C LEU A 365 -3.83 2.39 17.95
N SER A 366 -2.68 1.88 18.39
CA SER A 366 -1.97 2.31 19.62
C SER A 366 -0.84 3.32 19.39
N VAL A 367 -0.29 3.40 18.16
CA VAL A 367 0.85 4.28 17.81
C VAL A 367 0.35 5.43 16.95
N ASP A 368 0.57 6.66 17.41
CA ASP A 368 0.22 7.87 16.68
C ASP A 368 1.07 8.01 15.40
N PRO A 369 0.49 7.92 14.19
CA PRO A 369 1.23 8.06 12.94
C PRO A 369 1.74 9.50 12.69
N ALA A 370 1.14 10.53 13.31
CA ALA A 370 1.49 11.93 13.07
C ALA A 370 2.90 12.32 13.55
N GLN A 371 3.57 11.43 14.30
CA GLN A 371 4.99 11.56 14.68
C GLN A 371 5.96 11.32 13.51
N TYR A 372 5.51 10.70 12.41
CA TYR A 372 6.35 10.33 11.26
C TYR A 372 6.30 11.38 10.13
N PRO A 373 7.24 11.32 9.16
CA PRO A 373 7.23 12.18 7.98
C PRO A 373 5.98 12.02 7.10
N ASP A 374 5.54 13.13 6.51
CA ASP A 374 4.64 13.14 5.35
C ASP A 374 5.44 12.90 4.06
N VAL A 375 6.10 11.74 4.01
CA VAL A 375 6.89 11.23 2.87
C VAL A 375 6.51 9.75 2.72
N ASN A 376 6.19 9.30 1.52
CA ASN A 376 5.83 7.93 1.26
C ASN A 376 7.07 7.02 1.45
N PRO A 377 7.06 6.07 2.41
CA PRO A 377 8.24 5.27 2.70
C PRO A 377 8.49 4.15 1.69
N LEU A 378 7.45 3.69 0.98
CA LEU A 378 7.58 2.64 -0.03
C LEU A 378 8.17 3.23 -1.32
N LEU A 379 7.80 4.46 -1.66
CA LEU A 379 8.42 5.27 -2.71
C LEU A 379 9.89 5.58 -2.37
N GLU A 380 10.15 6.01 -1.13
CA GLU A 380 11.52 6.26 -0.64
C GLU A 380 12.38 4.99 -0.70
N TRP A 381 11.82 3.83 -0.36
CA TRP A 381 12.53 2.55 -0.44
C TRP A 381 12.81 2.15 -1.89
N ALA A 382 11.78 2.15 -2.75
CA ALA A 382 11.89 1.77 -4.16
C ALA A 382 12.94 2.58 -4.91
N VAL A 383 12.91 3.91 -4.77
CA VAL A 383 13.87 4.81 -5.42
C VAL A 383 15.28 4.65 -4.84
N LYS A 384 15.41 4.49 -3.52
CA LYS A 384 16.72 4.29 -2.88
C LYS A 384 17.36 2.96 -3.31
N THR A 385 16.63 1.86 -3.19
CA THR A 385 17.09 0.52 -3.54
C THR A 385 17.41 0.41 -5.02
N SER A 386 16.60 1.01 -5.90
CA SER A 386 16.91 1.12 -7.33
C SER A 386 18.25 1.85 -7.57
N GLY A 387 18.57 2.88 -6.78
CA GLY A 387 19.87 3.56 -6.84
C GLY A 387 21.06 2.74 -6.31
N GLU A 388 20.83 1.63 -5.59
CA GLU A 388 21.87 0.76 -5.01
C GLU A 388 22.21 -0.46 -5.90
N HIS A 389 21.35 -0.84 -6.86
CA HIS A 389 21.57 -1.94 -7.81
C HIS A 389 21.88 -1.42 -9.23
N GLU A 390 23.07 -1.74 -9.79
CA GLU A 390 23.52 -1.18 -11.08
C GLU A 390 22.61 -1.55 -12.27
N GLU A 391 21.84 -2.64 -12.17
CA GLU A 391 20.87 -3.10 -13.17
C GLU A 391 19.66 -2.18 -13.32
N THR A 392 19.25 -1.51 -12.23
CA THR A 392 17.99 -0.72 -12.14
C THR A 392 18.23 0.78 -11.89
N LYS A 393 19.47 1.14 -11.60
CA LYS A 393 19.94 2.50 -11.30
C LYS A 393 19.77 3.44 -12.50
N GLY A 394 19.20 4.62 -12.25
CA GLY A 394 18.87 5.61 -13.26
C GLY A 394 17.41 5.57 -13.72
N MET A 395 16.67 4.49 -13.44
CA MET A 395 15.24 4.36 -13.76
C MET A 395 14.40 5.53 -13.21
N TYR A 396 14.71 5.99 -11.99
CA TYR A 396 14.03 7.10 -11.31
C TYR A 396 14.86 8.40 -11.23
N GLU A 397 15.95 8.54 -12.00
CA GLU A 397 16.76 9.76 -12.00
C GLU A 397 16.03 10.89 -12.75
N TYR A 398 15.95 12.09 -12.16
CA TYR A 398 15.30 13.27 -12.76
C TYR A 398 16.29 14.43 -12.96
N PRO A 399 16.41 15.01 -14.17
CA PRO A 399 15.77 14.59 -15.41
C PRO A 399 16.28 13.22 -15.89
N SER A 400 15.46 12.49 -16.66
CA SER A 400 15.81 11.15 -17.10
C SER A 400 17.12 11.09 -17.89
N PRO A 401 17.94 10.04 -17.72
CA PRO A 401 19.07 9.76 -18.61
C PRO A 401 18.61 9.33 -20.01
N LEU A 402 17.33 8.97 -20.19
CA LEU A 402 16.71 8.70 -21.49
C LEU A 402 16.32 10.02 -22.19
N GLY A 403 16.48 10.07 -23.52
CA GLY A 403 15.93 11.15 -24.33
C GLY A 403 14.40 11.09 -24.41
N GLU A 404 13.76 12.18 -24.85
CA GLU A 404 12.29 12.42 -24.87
C GLU A 404 11.39 11.28 -25.37
N HIS A 405 11.89 10.39 -26.24
CA HIS A 405 11.16 9.23 -26.77
C HIS A 405 11.92 7.91 -26.54
N GLY A 406 12.73 7.85 -25.47
CA GLY A 406 13.47 6.66 -25.08
C GLY A 406 12.56 5.61 -24.44
N VAL A 407 12.94 4.35 -24.62
CA VAL A 407 12.46 3.22 -23.82
C VAL A 407 13.70 2.38 -23.53
N ALA A 408 13.81 1.86 -22.31
CA ALA A 408 14.87 0.96 -21.91
C ALA A 408 14.34 -0.09 -20.94
N ASP A 409 15.01 -1.24 -20.91
CA ASP A 409 14.81 -2.28 -19.91
C ASP A 409 15.99 -2.26 -18.93
N THR A 410 15.78 -2.74 -17.70
CA THR A 410 16.86 -2.99 -16.74
C THR A 410 17.75 -4.16 -17.18
N GLY A 411 18.83 -4.42 -16.44
CA GLY A 411 19.41 -5.76 -16.41
C GLY A 411 18.42 -6.81 -15.88
N GLU A 412 18.72 -8.10 -16.08
CA GLU A 412 17.96 -9.23 -15.51
C GLU A 412 17.91 -9.09 -13.97
N PHE A 413 16.72 -8.88 -13.40
CA PHE A 413 16.52 -8.54 -11.99
C PHE A 413 15.48 -9.41 -11.26
N SER A 414 15.09 -10.55 -11.84
CA SER A 414 14.40 -11.65 -11.15
C SER A 414 15.19 -12.97 -11.23
N PRO A 415 14.88 -13.97 -10.38
CA PRO A 415 15.41 -15.34 -10.52
C PRO A 415 15.06 -16.03 -11.84
N ASP A 416 13.99 -15.57 -12.51
CA ASP A 416 13.48 -16.13 -13.77
C ASP A 416 13.91 -15.30 -15.01
N GLY A 417 14.82 -14.32 -14.83
CA GLY A 417 15.43 -13.53 -15.91
C GLY A 417 14.61 -12.34 -16.39
N ASP A 418 13.66 -11.85 -15.59
CA ASP A 418 12.83 -10.69 -15.96
C ASP A 418 13.58 -9.36 -15.90
N THR A 419 13.08 -8.39 -16.65
CA THR A 419 13.60 -7.02 -16.73
C THR A 419 12.46 -6.03 -16.56
N VAL A 420 12.73 -4.87 -15.96
CA VAL A 420 11.74 -3.82 -15.75
C VAL A 420 11.85 -2.80 -16.89
N MET A 421 10.77 -2.60 -17.64
CA MET A 421 10.73 -1.57 -18.68
C MET A 421 10.50 -0.19 -18.07
N TYR A 422 11.23 0.82 -18.54
CA TYR A 422 11.09 2.22 -18.10
C TYR A 422 11.25 3.23 -19.24
N THR A 423 10.72 4.43 -19.01
CA THR A 423 10.60 5.53 -19.98
C THR A 423 11.05 6.85 -19.33
N PRO A 424 11.23 7.97 -20.07
CA PRO A 424 11.57 9.26 -19.49
C PRO A 424 10.65 9.70 -18.35
N ASP A 425 9.36 9.41 -18.46
CA ASP A 425 8.36 9.75 -17.44
C ASP A 425 8.50 8.96 -16.15
N THR A 426 9.20 7.82 -16.16
CA THR A 426 9.53 7.07 -14.94
C THR A 426 10.34 7.92 -13.96
N ALA A 427 11.07 8.93 -14.45
CA ALA A 427 11.74 9.95 -13.63
C ALA A 427 10.77 10.80 -12.77
N LEU A 428 9.47 10.87 -13.11
CA LEU A 428 8.46 11.56 -12.31
C LEU A 428 8.27 10.93 -10.92
N VAL A 429 8.53 9.63 -10.79
CA VAL A 429 8.56 8.91 -9.50
C VAL A 429 9.63 9.49 -8.57
N GLY A 430 10.86 9.63 -9.06
CA GLY A 430 11.95 10.26 -8.32
C GLY A 430 11.72 11.76 -8.06
N ARG A 431 11.11 12.47 -9.01
CA ARG A 431 10.70 13.88 -8.86
C ARG A 431 9.68 14.06 -7.73
N GLU A 432 8.70 13.16 -7.63
CA GLU A 432 7.68 13.17 -6.56
C GLU A 432 8.32 12.86 -5.20
N LEU A 433 9.26 11.91 -5.10
CA LEU A 433 10.00 11.69 -3.85
C LEU A 433 10.77 12.93 -3.41
N GLN A 434 11.50 13.58 -4.33
CA GLN A 434 12.20 14.85 -4.07
C GLN A 434 11.24 15.95 -3.61
N ARG A 435 10.04 16.04 -4.22
CA ARG A 435 8.97 16.97 -3.79
C ARG A 435 8.54 16.69 -2.36
N GLN A 436 8.31 15.42 -2.00
CA GLN A 436 7.85 15.01 -0.67
C GLN A 436 8.90 15.31 0.40
N GLN A 437 10.17 14.96 0.16
CA GLN A 437 11.28 15.26 1.08
C GLN A 437 11.47 16.77 1.25
N ALA A 438 11.52 17.54 0.17
CA ALA A 438 11.65 19.01 0.22
C ALA A 438 10.39 19.74 0.74
N ALA A 439 9.24 19.06 0.82
CA ALA A 439 8.07 19.54 1.55
C ALA A 439 8.26 19.29 3.06
N TRP A 440 8.68 18.09 3.46
CA TRP A 440 8.92 17.76 4.87
C TRP A 440 10.02 18.62 5.52
N GLU A 441 11.10 18.94 4.81
CA GLU A 441 12.13 19.89 5.30
C GLU A 441 11.54 21.25 5.69
N LYS A 442 10.51 21.74 4.98
CA LYS A 442 9.80 22.99 5.32
C LYS A 442 8.91 22.83 6.55
N VAL A 443 8.28 21.66 6.72
CA VAL A 443 7.52 21.32 7.93
C VAL A 443 8.45 21.31 9.16
N GLU A 444 9.64 20.72 9.05
CA GLU A 444 10.62 20.67 10.14
C GLU A 444 11.24 22.03 10.43
N SER A 445 11.61 22.80 9.41
CA SER A 445 12.10 24.18 9.55
C SER A 445 11.06 25.06 10.26
N CYS A 446 9.80 25.03 9.83
CA CYS A 446 8.70 25.73 10.48
C CYS A 446 8.52 25.33 11.96
N ARG A 447 8.67 24.04 12.30
CA ARG A 447 8.61 23.56 13.69
C ARG A 447 9.80 24.07 14.52
N ALA A 448 11.00 24.11 13.94
CA ALA A 448 12.20 24.63 14.59
C ALA A 448 12.12 26.15 14.87
N ASP A 449 11.50 26.91 13.95
CA ASP A 449 11.19 28.33 14.10
C ASP A 449 10.02 28.61 15.08
N GLY A 450 9.38 27.57 15.64
CA GLY A 450 8.28 27.69 16.60
C GLY A 450 6.91 27.95 15.98
N GLY A 451 6.72 27.65 14.69
CA GLY A 451 5.45 27.77 13.99
C GLY A 451 4.38 26.80 14.53
N SER A 452 3.16 27.31 14.70
CA SER A 452 2.02 26.54 15.24
C SER A 452 1.23 25.75 14.19
N ASP A 453 1.39 26.11 12.92
CA ASP A 453 0.79 25.44 11.77
C ASP A 453 1.88 25.25 10.72
N CYS A 454 2.46 24.04 10.71
CA CYS A 454 3.53 23.67 9.80
C CYS A 454 3.13 22.57 8.82
N MET A 455 2.04 21.83 9.10
CA MET A 455 1.55 20.79 8.19
C MET A 455 1.00 21.36 6.89
N LYS A 456 0.64 22.66 6.82
CA LYS A 456 0.37 23.34 5.54
C LYS A 456 1.54 23.31 4.53
N TYR A 457 2.76 22.99 4.97
CA TYR A 457 3.92 22.82 4.09
C TYR A 457 4.19 21.35 3.72
N SER A 458 3.36 20.42 4.19
CA SER A 458 3.55 18.99 3.94
C SER A 458 3.24 18.63 2.48
N ALA A 459 3.68 17.45 2.05
CA ALA A 459 3.57 17.04 0.67
C ALA A 459 2.12 16.80 0.25
N THR A 460 1.31 16.21 1.12
CA THR A 460 -0.14 16.07 0.93
C THR A 460 -0.84 17.42 0.93
N ALA A 461 -0.51 18.32 1.87
CA ALA A 461 -1.14 19.63 1.98
C ALA A 461 -0.84 20.61 0.82
N THR A 462 0.16 20.28 -0.02
CA THR A 462 0.60 21.08 -1.18
C THR A 462 0.37 20.38 -2.53
N ALA A 463 -0.46 19.33 -2.56
CA ALA A 463 -0.74 18.54 -3.77
C ALA A 463 -1.43 19.38 -4.87
N ASP A 464 -2.56 20.03 -4.55
CA ASP A 464 -3.31 20.89 -5.48
C ASP A 464 -2.45 22.02 -6.08
N GLU A 465 -1.54 22.60 -5.27
CA GLU A 465 -0.62 23.63 -5.74
C GLU A 465 0.39 23.11 -6.75
N GLU A 466 0.75 21.83 -6.72
CA GLU A 466 1.68 21.22 -7.69
C GLU A 466 0.97 20.79 -8.98
N ASP A 467 -0.22 20.21 -8.88
CA ASP A 467 -1.01 19.84 -10.07
C ASP A 467 -1.36 21.09 -10.91
N GLY A 468 -1.64 22.23 -10.25
CA GLY A 468 -1.81 23.52 -10.91
C GLY A 468 -0.55 24.05 -11.64
N LYS A 469 0.65 23.61 -11.25
CA LYS A 469 1.90 23.92 -11.99
C LYS A 469 2.08 22.96 -13.16
N VAL A 470 1.90 21.66 -12.96
CA VAL A 470 2.01 20.63 -14.01
C VAL A 470 1.04 20.91 -15.16
N ALA A 471 -0.21 21.28 -14.85
CA ALA A 471 -1.19 21.72 -15.86
C ALA A 471 -0.78 23.01 -16.58
N GLY A 472 -0.04 23.90 -15.92
CA GLY A 472 0.54 25.11 -16.52
C GLY A 472 1.68 24.79 -17.48
N ASP A 473 2.63 23.96 -17.05
CA ASP A 473 3.78 23.52 -17.84
C ASP A 473 3.32 22.77 -19.11
N MET A 474 2.43 21.78 -18.96
CA MET A 474 1.81 21.06 -20.08
C MET A 474 1.03 21.98 -21.03
N ALA A 475 0.35 23.01 -20.51
CA ALA A 475 -0.34 23.98 -21.35
C ALA A 475 0.63 24.87 -22.16
N SER A 476 1.80 25.22 -21.59
CA SER A 476 2.85 25.92 -22.35
C SER A 476 3.43 25.06 -23.47
N ASP A 477 3.73 23.79 -23.22
CA ASP A 477 4.30 22.89 -24.24
C ASP A 477 3.29 22.54 -25.35
N ALA A 478 2.01 22.38 -25.01
CA ALA A 478 0.94 22.25 -25.99
C ALA A 478 0.74 23.54 -26.83
N SER A 479 1.04 24.71 -26.25
CA SER A 479 0.96 26.00 -26.95
C SER A 479 2.27 26.34 -27.66
N GLY A 480 2.45 25.81 -28.88
CA GLY A 480 3.62 26.09 -29.74
C GLY A 480 3.79 27.58 -30.11
N SER A 481 4.29 28.39 -29.17
CA SER A 481 4.42 29.84 -29.26
C SER A 481 5.59 30.34 -28.42
N SER A 482 6.67 30.77 -29.08
CA SER A 482 7.92 31.17 -28.43
C SER A 482 7.83 32.56 -27.77
N VAL A 483 7.28 32.63 -26.56
CA VAL A 483 7.23 33.85 -25.73
C VAL A 483 7.89 33.61 -24.38
N VAL A 484 9.13 34.08 -24.20
CA VAL A 484 9.92 33.92 -22.96
C VAL A 484 9.37 34.84 -21.85
N PRO A 485 8.92 34.32 -20.69
CA PRO A 485 8.55 35.15 -19.54
C PRO A 485 9.80 35.79 -18.92
N SER A 486 9.94 37.11 -19.05
CA SER A 486 11.16 37.85 -18.69
C SER A 486 11.32 38.09 -17.17
N TRP A 487 11.47 37.04 -16.36
CA TRP A 487 11.86 37.20 -14.94
C TRP A 487 12.64 36.03 -14.29
N VAL A 488 13.27 35.14 -15.06
CA VAL A 488 14.20 34.12 -14.52
C VAL A 488 15.64 34.39 -15.00
N VAL A 489 16.51 34.81 -14.07
CA VAL A 489 17.97 34.79 -14.23
C VAL A 489 18.49 33.61 -13.41
N PRO A 490 19.09 32.57 -14.03
CA PRO A 490 19.48 31.37 -13.30
C PRO A 490 20.75 31.59 -12.48
N VAL A 491 20.72 31.14 -11.22
CA VAL A 491 21.92 30.92 -10.40
C VAL A 491 21.97 29.45 -10.03
N VAL A 492 22.62 28.65 -10.87
CA VAL A 492 23.04 27.28 -10.57
C VAL A 492 24.52 27.16 -10.92
N LEU A 493 25.38 27.00 -9.90
CA LEU A 493 26.81 26.77 -10.07
C LEU A 493 27.09 25.26 -10.02
N ALA A 494 27.17 24.64 -11.20
CA ALA A 494 27.57 23.24 -11.33
C ALA A 494 29.09 23.07 -11.42
N GLY A 495 29.60 21.98 -10.84
CA GLY A 495 30.83 21.27 -11.23
C GLY A 495 32.10 22.10 -11.51
N ALA A 496 32.98 22.23 -10.52
CA ALA A 496 34.31 22.83 -10.67
C ALA A 496 35.31 21.95 -11.45
N GLY A 497 35.09 21.79 -12.76
CA GLY A 497 36.06 21.25 -13.73
C GLY A 497 36.78 22.35 -14.53
N VAL A 498 37.92 22.02 -15.14
CA VAL A 498 38.70 22.85 -16.10
C VAL A 498 39.49 24.06 -15.54
N LEU A 499 39.03 24.82 -14.54
CA LEU A 499 39.68 26.08 -14.11
C LEU A 499 40.91 25.97 -13.17
N VAL A 500 41.73 24.91 -13.27
CA VAL A 500 42.94 24.74 -12.43
C VAL A 500 44.23 25.25 -13.10
N LEU A 501 44.34 25.25 -14.43
CA LEU A 501 45.60 25.56 -15.13
C LEU A 501 45.92 27.06 -15.28
N ALA A 502 44.94 27.96 -15.10
CA ALA A 502 45.16 29.40 -15.22
C ALA A 502 45.74 30.05 -13.94
N GLY A 503 45.33 29.60 -12.76
CA GLY A 503 45.70 30.23 -11.48
C GLY A 503 47.16 30.02 -11.06
N VAL A 504 47.74 28.87 -11.40
CA VAL A 504 49.10 28.49 -10.96
C VAL A 504 50.19 29.38 -11.59
N VAL A 505 49.99 29.80 -12.84
CA VAL A 505 50.99 30.60 -13.57
C VAL A 505 51.15 32.00 -12.96
N LEU A 506 50.05 32.66 -12.58
CA LEU A 506 50.08 34.05 -12.10
C LEU A 506 50.71 34.16 -10.70
N ALA A 507 50.44 33.20 -9.81
CA ALA A 507 51.02 33.15 -8.47
C ALA A 507 52.55 32.93 -8.49
N VAL A 508 53.04 32.03 -9.36
CA VAL A 508 54.48 31.74 -9.50
C VAL A 508 55.28 32.94 -10.03
N VAL A 509 54.67 33.78 -10.87
CA VAL A 509 55.30 35.00 -11.42
C VAL A 509 55.43 36.10 -10.35
N LEU A 510 54.41 36.31 -9.51
CA LEU A 510 54.43 37.36 -8.49
C LEU A 510 55.33 37.02 -7.28
N VAL A 511 55.33 35.75 -6.83
CA VAL A 511 56.17 35.32 -5.69
C VAL A 511 57.67 35.38 -6.02
N ARG A 512 58.07 35.25 -7.30
CA ARG A 512 59.48 35.30 -7.72
C ARG A 512 60.10 36.71 -7.74
N ARG A 513 59.32 37.80 -7.69
CA ARG A 513 59.86 39.17 -7.83
C ARG A 513 60.22 39.87 -6.52
N MET A 514 59.80 39.35 -5.35
CA MET A 514 59.99 40.02 -4.04
C MET A 514 60.83 39.25 -3.01
N ARG A 515 61.81 38.44 -3.44
CA ARG A 515 62.81 37.80 -2.54
C ARG A 515 64.26 37.96 -3.01
N ARG A 516 64.69 39.22 -3.19
CA ARG A 516 66.11 39.63 -3.22
C ARG A 516 66.36 40.94 -2.47
N ALA A 517 66.02 40.96 -1.17
CA ALA A 517 66.55 41.91 -0.21
C ALA A 517 66.76 41.20 1.14
N ARG A 518 67.97 41.31 1.68
CA ARG A 518 68.42 40.98 3.05
C ARG A 518 68.71 42.32 3.74
N ASP A 519 68.87 42.46 5.07
CA ASP A 519 69.17 41.49 6.12
C ASP A 519 68.75 41.99 7.52
N ALA A 520 69.01 41.19 8.56
CA ALA A 520 69.04 41.52 10.01
C ALA A 520 67.72 41.87 10.76
N GLY A 521 67.53 41.47 12.03
CA GLY A 521 68.35 40.52 12.81
C GLY A 521 67.95 40.27 14.28
N ARG A 522 68.01 38.98 14.68
CA ARG A 522 68.57 38.41 15.93
C ARG A 522 68.15 38.95 17.32
N ILE A 523 67.57 38.07 18.18
CA ILE A 523 68.03 37.67 19.55
C ILE A 523 67.00 36.75 20.24
N VAL A 524 67.45 35.84 21.14
CA VAL A 524 66.63 34.96 22.01
C VAL A 524 67.30 34.77 23.38
N PRO A 525 66.53 34.94 24.48
CA PRO A 525 66.48 33.96 25.61
C PRO A 525 65.05 33.85 26.24
N ALA A 526 64.69 32.94 27.15
CA ALA A 526 65.13 31.58 27.54
C ALA A 526 64.07 30.93 28.49
N GLY A 527 64.22 29.64 28.85
CA GLY A 527 63.48 28.95 29.95
C GLY A 527 64.45 28.54 31.08
N PRO A 528 64.28 27.39 31.82
CA PRO A 528 63.22 26.36 31.83
C PRO A 528 62.14 26.65 32.93
N VAL A 529 61.51 25.80 33.78
CA VAL A 529 61.59 24.39 34.30
C VAL A 529 60.17 23.95 34.78
N GLY A 530 59.71 22.69 34.83
CA GLY A 530 60.26 21.42 34.32
C GLY A 530 60.05 20.16 35.22
N GLY A 531 58.85 19.56 35.23
CA GLY A 531 58.50 18.26 35.86
C GLY A 531 56.97 18.02 35.84
N SER A 532 56.35 16.92 35.40
CA SER A 532 56.51 15.45 35.61
C SER A 532 55.36 14.89 36.49
N GLY A 533 54.55 13.90 36.10
CA GLY A 533 54.36 13.24 34.80
C GLY A 533 53.59 11.89 34.87
N VAL A 534 52.92 11.51 33.77
CA VAL A 534 52.49 10.15 33.34
C VAL A 534 51.36 9.40 34.15
N PRO A 535 50.40 8.69 33.50
CA PRO A 535 49.27 7.95 34.14
C PRO A 535 49.39 6.41 33.93
N PRO A 536 48.32 5.56 33.88
CA PRO A 536 47.07 5.40 34.66
C PRO A 536 46.97 4.00 35.36
N VAL A 537 45.92 3.71 36.16
CA VAL A 537 45.65 2.35 36.71
C VAL A 537 44.14 2.02 36.82
N PRO A 538 43.67 0.81 36.42
CA PRO A 538 42.28 0.32 36.63
C PRO A 538 42.15 -0.87 37.61
N TYR A 539 40.96 -1.06 38.21
CA TYR A 539 40.48 -2.25 38.95
C TYR A 539 38.93 -2.30 38.89
N GLY A 540 38.21 -3.43 39.00
CA GLY A 540 38.56 -4.85 39.20
C GLY A 540 37.35 -5.77 38.91
N VAL A 541 37.42 -7.10 39.15
CA VAL A 541 36.47 -8.10 38.58
C VAL A 541 36.01 -9.20 39.58
N ALA A 542 34.68 -9.47 39.58
CA ALA A 542 33.94 -10.67 40.05
C ALA A 542 34.04 -11.10 41.54
N PRO A 543 33.02 -11.80 42.10
CA PRO A 543 32.79 -13.25 41.88
C PRO A 543 31.31 -13.64 41.56
N PRO A 544 31.00 -14.92 41.23
CA PRO A 544 29.71 -15.33 40.63
C PRO A 544 28.63 -15.85 41.61
N TYR A 545 27.41 -16.05 41.10
CA TYR A 545 26.29 -16.74 41.76
C TYR A 545 25.78 -17.92 40.91
N VAL A 546 25.18 -18.95 41.54
CA VAL A 546 24.87 -20.24 40.89
C VAL A 546 23.46 -20.78 41.22
N GLY A 547 22.61 -20.86 40.19
CA GLY A 547 21.46 -21.76 40.10
C GLY A 547 20.22 -21.48 40.98
N PRO A 548 19.18 -22.34 40.90
CA PRO A 548 19.02 -23.53 40.06
C PRO A 548 17.97 -23.38 38.94
N ALA A 549 17.80 -24.45 38.15
CA ALA A 549 17.02 -24.47 36.91
C ALA A 549 15.51 -24.70 37.10
N ALA A 550 14.74 -24.31 36.07
CA ALA A 550 13.51 -25.00 35.67
C ALA A 550 13.59 -25.33 34.16
N ARG A 551 13.60 -26.62 33.82
CA ARG A 551 13.37 -27.10 32.44
C ARG A 551 12.02 -27.80 32.42
N SER A 552 11.13 -27.40 31.53
CA SER A 552 9.96 -28.18 31.11
C SER A 552 10.15 -28.57 29.64
N ALA A 553 9.94 -29.84 29.34
CA ALA A 553 10.14 -30.40 27.99
C ALA A 553 8.94 -30.09 27.08
N PRO A 554 9.10 -30.10 25.73
CA PRO A 554 7.96 -30.07 24.81
C PRO A 554 7.07 -31.30 25.02
N VAL A 555 5.75 -31.09 25.00
CA VAL A 555 4.76 -32.17 25.10
C VAL A 555 4.59 -32.81 23.72
N THR A 556 5.04 -34.05 23.57
CA THR A 556 4.82 -34.85 22.35
C THR A 556 3.37 -35.35 22.29
N GLY A 557 2.48 -34.52 21.76
CA GLY A 557 1.10 -34.90 21.44
C GLY A 557 1.02 -35.71 20.14
N SER A 558 1.04 -37.03 20.22
CA SER A 558 0.92 -37.92 19.06
C SER A 558 -0.54 -38.12 18.63
N TYR A 559 -0.94 -37.50 17.52
CA TYR A 559 -2.19 -37.82 16.82
C TYR A 559 -2.01 -39.02 15.88
N PRO A 560 -2.97 -39.95 15.79
CA PRO A 560 -2.86 -41.14 14.94
C PRO A 560 -3.13 -40.83 13.46
N ASN A 561 -2.49 -41.59 12.57
CA ASN A 561 -2.71 -41.50 11.12
C ASN A 561 -4.18 -41.77 10.75
N ALA A 562 -4.84 -40.79 10.13
CA ALA A 562 -5.96 -41.03 9.23
C ALA A 562 -5.42 -41.16 7.80
N GLY A 563 -5.83 -42.19 7.07
CA GLY A 563 -5.23 -42.54 5.77
C GLY A 563 -5.68 -41.62 4.63
N ALA A 564 -4.76 -41.30 3.72
CA ALA A 564 -5.08 -40.57 2.49
C ALA A 564 -5.85 -41.46 1.49
N PRO A 565 -6.96 -40.98 0.90
CA PRO A 565 -7.46 -41.48 -0.38
C PRO A 565 -6.59 -40.92 -1.52
N ALA A 566 -6.44 -41.67 -2.61
CA ALA A 566 -5.50 -41.33 -3.68
C ALA A 566 -6.16 -40.61 -4.87
N GLY A 567 -5.45 -39.62 -5.40
CA GLY A 567 -5.32 -39.37 -6.84
C GLY A 567 -6.51 -38.77 -7.60
N TYR A 568 -6.40 -37.47 -7.90
CA TYR A 568 -6.97 -36.89 -9.13
C TYR A 568 -5.86 -36.16 -9.89
N THR A 569 -5.57 -36.62 -11.11
CA THR A 569 -4.63 -35.99 -12.03
C THR A 569 -5.35 -34.94 -12.87
N TYR A 570 -4.85 -33.70 -12.86
CA TYR A 570 -5.32 -32.67 -13.80
C TYR A 570 -4.94 -33.05 -15.25
N PRO A 571 -5.85 -32.89 -16.23
CA PRO A 571 -5.50 -32.95 -17.64
C PRO A 571 -4.80 -31.64 -18.06
N PRO A 572 -3.81 -31.68 -18.97
CA PRO A 572 -3.16 -30.47 -19.47
C PRO A 572 -4.12 -29.66 -20.36
N THR A 573 -4.17 -28.34 -20.13
CA THR A 573 -4.86 -27.38 -21.01
C THR A 573 -4.14 -27.26 -22.36
N GLN A 574 -4.90 -27.10 -23.44
CA GLN A 574 -4.33 -26.95 -24.78
C GLN A 574 -3.81 -25.52 -24.99
N ALA A 575 -2.52 -25.38 -25.26
CA ALA A 575 -1.96 -24.15 -25.82
C ALA A 575 -2.37 -23.99 -27.29
N GLY A 576 -2.65 -22.75 -27.72
CA GLY A 576 -3.00 -22.43 -29.11
C GLY A 576 -1.81 -22.60 -30.07
N ASN A 577 -2.10 -22.90 -31.35
CA ASN A 577 -1.08 -23.15 -32.36
C ASN A 577 -0.35 -21.87 -32.79
N GLY A 578 0.86 -21.66 -32.28
CA GLY A 578 1.90 -20.83 -32.91
C GLY A 578 2.85 -21.68 -33.76
N GLN A 579 3.36 -21.15 -34.89
CA GLN A 579 4.20 -21.94 -35.81
C GLN A 579 5.63 -22.13 -35.27
N VAL A 580 6.09 -23.38 -35.22
CA VAL A 580 7.40 -23.75 -34.69
C VAL A 580 8.50 -23.58 -35.75
N GLY A 581 9.40 -22.62 -35.53
CA GLY A 581 10.74 -22.65 -36.11
C GLY A 581 11.63 -23.62 -35.32
N GLN A 582 12.26 -24.59 -35.99
CA GLN A 582 13.10 -25.57 -35.30
C GLN A 582 14.42 -24.96 -34.82
N HIS A 583 14.80 -25.24 -33.57
CA HIS A 583 16.15 -25.03 -33.05
C HIS A 583 16.70 -26.34 -32.48
N VAL A 584 17.99 -26.56 -32.71
CA VAL A 584 18.71 -27.80 -32.36
C VAL A 584 19.46 -27.57 -31.04
N PRO A 585 19.36 -28.47 -30.04
CA PRO A 585 20.06 -28.29 -28.77
C PRO A 585 21.59 -28.29 -28.94
N GLN A 586 22.26 -27.28 -28.40
CA GLN A 586 23.70 -27.28 -28.15
C GLN A 586 23.99 -27.88 -26.76
N PRO A 587 25.09 -28.63 -26.56
CA PRO A 587 25.47 -29.18 -25.26
C PRO A 587 26.03 -28.09 -24.32
N PRO A 588 25.98 -28.28 -22.99
CA PRO A 588 26.39 -27.29 -22.01
C PRO A 588 27.91 -27.05 -21.99
N LEU A 589 28.30 -25.82 -21.67
CA LEU A 589 29.70 -25.41 -21.47
C LEU A 589 30.21 -25.77 -20.06
N PRO A 590 31.52 -26.05 -19.88
CA PRO A 590 32.10 -26.36 -18.57
C PRO A 590 32.28 -25.11 -17.69
N PRO A 591 32.32 -25.27 -16.35
CA PRO A 591 32.48 -24.17 -15.41
C PRO A 591 33.88 -23.53 -15.52
N ARG A 592 33.96 -22.23 -15.21
CA ARG A 592 35.22 -21.48 -15.11
C ARG A 592 35.76 -21.47 -13.67
N GLN A 593 37.08 -21.28 -13.58
CA GLN A 593 37.81 -20.88 -12.37
C GLN A 593 37.88 -19.36 -12.28
#